data_AF-A0A0W8BWY4-F1
#
_entry.id   AF-A0A0W8BWY4-F1
#
_cell.length_a   1.000
_cell.length_b   1.000
_cell.length_c   1.000
_cell.angle_alpha   90.00
_cell.angle_beta   90.00
_cell.angle_gamma   90.00
#
_symmetry.space_group_name_H-M   'P 1'
#
loop_
_entity.id
_entity.type
_entity.pdbx_description
1 polymer ?
#
loop_
_entity_poly.entity_id
_entity_poly.type
_entity_poly.pdbx_seq_one_letter_code
_entity_poly.pdbx_strand_id
1 'polypeptide(L)'
;MGCAQSKTEDVAATNPPEAEPVAVEEPKVEEPKAEETEETVTPAEPEAETSDEPAKELYKITGHEIDEAGVVFYVVESAEGNVAFKKRFSEFKALVVALGNPKNLPALPSSGLGAKLRGKHNPDMIQEREGQLAVVLNAIASDAELAEKESFKKFVE
;
A
#
# COMPACT_ATOMS: atom_id res chain seq x y z
N MET A 1 -49.49 -35.15 -8.92
CA MET A 1 -48.99 -36.47 -9.34
C MET A 1 -47.51 -36.31 -9.67
N GLY A 2 -46.54 -37.02 -9.12
CA GLY A 2 -46.50 -38.13 -8.18
C GLY A 2 -45.06 -38.23 -7.65
N CYS A 3 -44.94 -38.78 -6.45
CA CYS A 3 -43.71 -38.90 -5.67
C CYS A 3 -42.86 -40.11 -6.09
N ALA A 4 -41.61 -40.10 -5.59
CA ALA A 4 -40.80 -41.23 -5.11
C ALA A 4 -40.10 -42.18 -6.10
N GLN A 5 -38.77 -42.35 -5.90
CA GLN A 5 -38.13 -43.48 -5.18
C GLN A 5 -36.68 -43.04 -4.82
N SER A 6 -36.26 -42.91 -3.56
CA SER A 6 -35.89 -43.94 -2.55
C SER A 6 -34.51 -44.58 -2.84
N LYS A 7 -33.46 -44.30 -2.03
CA LYS A 7 -33.04 -44.93 -0.74
C LYS A 7 -32.01 -46.05 -1.01
N THR A 8 -30.77 -46.07 -0.48
CA THR A 8 -30.28 -46.39 0.90
C THR A 8 -28.78 -45.99 1.00
N GLU A 9 -28.24 -45.41 2.09
CA GLU A 9 -27.82 -46.04 3.37
C GLU A 9 -26.82 -47.21 3.17
N ASP A 10 -25.75 -47.46 3.94
CA ASP A 10 -25.15 -46.88 5.16
C ASP A 10 -23.93 -47.77 5.56
N VAL A 11 -23.11 -47.32 6.52
CA VAL A 11 -22.16 -48.07 7.41
C VAL A 11 -20.88 -48.65 6.77
N ALA A 12 -19.70 -48.06 6.97
CA ALA A 12 -18.85 -47.95 8.17
C ALA A 12 -18.14 -49.25 8.61
N ALA A 13 -16.81 -49.18 8.73
CA ALA A 13 -15.95 -50.06 9.54
C ALA A 13 -14.51 -49.47 9.46
N THR A 14 -14.06 -48.67 10.43
CA THR A 14 -13.41 -49.02 11.72
C THR A 14 -11.88 -48.83 11.69
N ASN A 15 -11.47 -47.67 12.25
CA ASN A 15 -10.35 -47.39 13.19
C ASN A 15 -8.87 -47.74 12.86
N PRO A 16 -7.89 -46.89 13.28
CA PRO A 16 -6.44 -47.08 13.17
C PRO A 16 -5.85 -47.86 14.37
N PRO A 17 -4.55 -48.20 14.40
CA PRO A 17 -3.61 -47.40 15.20
C PRO A 17 -2.13 -47.37 14.72
N GLU A 18 -1.47 -46.24 15.03
CA GLU A 18 -0.18 -46.13 15.75
C GLU A 18 1.10 -46.85 15.26
N ALA A 19 2.11 -46.07 14.89
CA ALA A 19 3.53 -46.42 15.02
C ALA A 19 4.40 -45.14 15.15
N GLU A 20 4.69 -44.76 16.39
CA GLU A 20 5.92 -44.05 16.82
C GLU A 20 6.62 -44.98 17.85
N PRO A 21 7.91 -44.86 18.23
CA PRO A 21 8.89 -43.75 18.12
C PRO A 21 10.19 -44.23 17.41
N VAL A 22 11.29 -43.52 17.18
CA VAL A 22 12.23 -42.75 18.03
C VAL A 22 13.31 -42.22 17.06
N ALA A 23 13.82 -41.00 17.24
CA ALA A 23 15.26 -40.67 17.23
C ALA A 23 15.47 -39.14 17.20
N VAL A 24 15.94 -38.65 18.33
CA VAL A 24 16.54 -37.32 18.55
C VAL A 24 17.92 -37.30 17.90
N GLU A 25 18.25 -36.27 17.12
CA GLU A 25 19.63 -35.74 16.99
C GLU A 25 19.61 -34.32 16.36
N GLU A 26 19.59 -33.29 17.20
CA GLU A 26 20.53 -32.15 17.06
C GLU A 26 21.88 -32.62 17.66
N PRO A 27 23.08 -32.08 17.34
CA PRO A 27 23.37 -30.75 16.79
C PRO A 27 24.51 -30.72 15.72
N LYS A 28 24.67 -29.62 14.96
CA LYS A 28 26.02 -29.05 14.72
C LYS A 28 25.99 -27.60 14.24
N VAL A 29 26.44 -26.73 15.13
CA VAL A 29 26.97 -25.40 14.87
C VAL A 29 28.26 -25.53 14.04
N GLU A 30 28.39 -24.74 12.97
CA GLU A 30 29.68 -24.41 12.39
C GLU A 30 29.68 -22.92 12.03
N GLU A 31 30.16 -22.11 12.97
CA GLU A 31 30.72 -20.78 12.69
C GLU A 31 32.00 -20.95 11.85
N PRO A 32 32.34 -19.95 11.03
CA PRO A 32 33.68 -19.42 11.14
C PRO A 32 33.66 -17.92 11.41
N LYS A 33 34.22 -17.59 12.57
CA LYS A 33 34.72 -16.29 12.97
C LYS A 33 36.12 -16.07 12.38
N ALA A 34 36.34 -14.92 11.75
CA ALA A 34 37.58 -14.11 11.74
C ALA A 34 37.20 -12.74 11.13
N GLU A 35 37.20 -11.62 11.87
CA GLU A 35 38.36 -10.73 12.15
C GLU A 35 39.13 -10.44 10.85
N GLU A 36 39.33 -9.22 10.35
CA GLU A 36 39.65 -7.88 10.89
C GLU A 36 39.66 -6.97 9.61
N THR A 37 39.48 -5.64 9.54
CA THR A 37 40.34 -4.55 10.05
C THR A 37 39.81 -3.21 9.49
N GLU A 38 39.89 -2.15 10.32
CA GLU A 38 39.98 -0.69 10.10
C GLU A 38 39.18 0.01 8.99
N GLU A 39 38.28 0.93 9.35
CA GLU A 39 38.56 2.36 9.60
C GLU A 39 38.90 3.15 8.33
N THR A 40 37.97 3.99 7.87
CA THR A 40 38.29 5.25 7.16
C THR A 40 37.11 6.19 7.27
N VAL A 41 37.19 7.00 8.32
CA VAL A 41 36.90 8.44 8.40
C VAL A 41 36.06 9.06 7.26
N THR A 42 34.95 9.63 7.70
CA THR A 42 34.11 10.67 7.09
C THR A 42 34.86 11.70 6.23
N PRO A 43 34.15 12.34 5.28
CA PRO A 43 33.82 13.74 5.56
C PRO A 43 32.37 14.13 5.20
N ALA A 44 31.74 14.80 6.17
CA ALA A 44 30.81 15.93 6.09
C ALA A 44 29.93 16.14 4.83
N GLU A 45 28.60 16.10 5.09
CA GLU A 45 27.53 17.08 4.73
C GLU A 45 27.40 17.65 3.30
N PRO A 46 26.16 17.88 2.80
CA PRO A 46 25.19 18.73 3.48
C PRO A 46 23.82 18.07 3.71
N GLU A 47 23.27 18.43 4.86
CA GLU A 47 21.87 18.55 5.20
C GLU A 47 20.90 18.42 4.01
N ALA A 48 20.32 17.24 3.82
CA ALA A 48 18.94 17.21 3.38
C ALA A 48 18.12 17.38 4.65
N GLU A 49 17.69 18.61 4.90
CA GLU A 49 16.53 18.89 5.75
C GLU A 49 15.38 18.00 5.25
N THR A 50 15.27 16.79 5.80
CA THR A 50 13.98 16.15 5.97
C THR A 50 13.21 17.11 6.85
N SER A 51 12.44 17.98 6.20
CA SER A 51 11.39 18.77 6.81
C SER A 51 10.42 17.75 7.43
N ASP A 52 10.71 17.39 8.68
CA ASP A 52 9.90 16.56 9.58
C ASP A 52 8.86 17.46 10.29
N GLU A 53 8.54 18.62 9.70
CA GLU A 53 7.38 19.39 10.12
C GLU A 53 6.16 18.59 9.67
N PRO A 54 5.20 18.26 10.55
CA PRO A 54 4.02 17.51 10.15
C PRO A 54 3.32 18.34 9.07
N ALA A 55 3.38 17.86 7.83
CA ALA A 55 2.70 18.47 6.70
C ALA A 55 1.26 18.72 7.15
N LYS A 56 0.86 19.98 7.15
CA LYS A 56 -0.49 20.37 7.60
C LYS A 56 -1.47 19.49 6.85
N GLU A 57 -2.30 18.75 7.60
CA GLU A 57 -3.36 17.94 7.01
C GLU A 57 -4.40 18.89 6.40
N LEU A 58 -4.24 19.19 5.12
CA LEU A 58 -5.14 20.02 4.31
C LEU A 58 -6.21 19.14 3.64
N TYR A 59 -5.88 17.88 3.36
CA TYR A 59 -6.76 16.91 2.73
C TYR A 59 -6.67 15.54 3.41
N LYS A 60 -7.79 14.80 3.39
CA LYS A 60 -7.92 13.47 3.95
C LYS A 60 -8.55 12.56 2.90
N ILE A 61 -8.06 11.33 2.81
CA ILE A 61 -8.72 10.30 2.02
C ILE A 61 -9.60 9.49 2.96
N THR A 62 -10.92 9.65 2.84
CA THR A 62 -11.90 9.07 3.77
C THR A 62 -12.34 7.66 3.38
N GLY A 63 -12.02 7.23 2.17
CA GLY A 63 -12.20 5.86 1.72
C GLY A 63 -12.09 5.72 0.21
N HIS A 64 -12.70 4.66 -0.32
CA HIS A 64 -12.73 4.37 -1.74
C HIS A 64 -14.08 3.84 -2.20
N GLU A 65 -14.37 4.04 -3.48
CA GLU A 65 -15.52 3.49 -4.18
C GLU A 65 -15.02 2.67 -5.39
N ILE A 66 -15.69 1.55 -5.66
CA ILE A 66 -15.46 0.77 -6.88
C ILE A 66 -16.70 0.88 -7.74
N ASP A 67 -16.56 1.41 -8.96
CA ASP A 67 -17.68 1.53 -9.89
C ASP A 67 -18.04 0.17 -10.56
N GLU A 68 -19.11 0.17 -11.37
CA GLU A 68 -19.55 -1.02 -12.11
C GLU A 68 -18.50 -1.53 -13.11
N ALA A 69 -17.60 -0.66 -13.58
CA ALA A 69 -16.48 -1.01 -14.45
C ALA A 69 -15.27 -1.56 -13.67
N GLY A 70 -15.33 -1.58 -12.34
CA GLY A 70 -14.26 -2.02 -11.46
C GLY A 70 -13.12 -1.01 -11.31
N VAL A 71 -13.35 0.28 -11.56
CA VAL A 71 -12.39 1.37 -11.33
C VAL A 71 -12.47 1.81 -9.87
N VAL A 72 -11.30 1.90 -9.23
CA VAL A 72 -11.18 2.37 -7.84
C VAL A 72 -11.02 3.88 -7.84
N PHE A 73 -11.97 4.55 -7.19
CA PHE A 73 -11.94 5.98 -6.87
C PHE A 73 -11.63 6.16 -5.39
N TYR A 74 -10.77 7.12 -5.06
CA TYR A 74 -10.44 7.51 -3.70
C TYR A 74 -11.25 8.77 -3.39
N VAL A 75 -11.98 8.74 -2.27
CA VAL A 75 -12.80 9.85 -1.78
C VAL A 75 -11.89 10.76 -0.96
N VAL A 76 -11.77 12.01 -1.39
CA VAL A 76 -10.91 13.02 -0.79
C VAL A 76 -11.80 14.12 -0.21
N GLU A 77 -11.52 14.50 1.03
CA GLU A 77 -12.18 15.59 1.73
C GLU A 77 -11.13 16.59 2.20
N SER A 78 -11.42 17.90 2.08
CA SER A 78 -10.59 18.92 2.70
C SER A 78 -10.72 18.84 4.22
N ALA A 79 -9.66 19.17 4.95
CA ALA A 79 -9.68 19.14 6.42
C ALA A 79 -10.69 20.12 7.03
N GLU A 80 -11.07 21.16 6.27
CA GLU A 80 -12.13 22.10 6.64
C GLU A 80 -13.55 21.57 6.35
N GLY A 81 -13.68 20.45 5.64
CA GLY A 81 -14.96 19.85 5.25
C GLY A 81 -15.71 20.60 4.15
N ASN A 82 -15.08 21.61 3.53
CA ASN A 82 -15.70 22.47 2.52
C ASN A 82 -15.72 21.86 1.12
N VAL A 83 -14.80 20.94 0.83
CA VAL A 83 -14.64 20.34 -0.49
C VAL A 83 -14.51 18.83 -0.34
N ALA A 84 -15.31 18.09 -1.11
CA ALA A 84 -15.23 16.65 -1.21
C ALA A 84 -15.27 16.25 -2.69
N PHE A 85 -14.28 15.47 -3.13
CA PHE A 85 -14.15 15.06 -4.52
C PHE A 85 -13.60 13.63 -4.59
N LYS A 86 -13.74 12.99 -5.75
CA LYS A 86 -13.25 11.63 -5.97
C LYS A 86 -12.34 11.56 -7.18
N LYS A 87 -11.22 10.86 -7.03
CA LYS A 87 -10.22 10.68 -8.09
C LYS A 87 -9.74 9.25 -8.14
N ARG A 88 -9.46 8.74 -9.33
CA ARG A 88 -8.79 7.43 -9.49
C ARG A 88 -7.28 7.58 -9.30
N PHE A 89 -6.61 6.50 -8.92
CA PHE A 89 -5.15 6.50 -8.73
C PHE A 89 -4.36 7.02 -9.94
N SER A 90 -4.80 6.75 -11.16
CA SER A 90 -4.12 7.27 -12.35
C SER A 90 -4.25 8.78 -12.56
N GLU A 91 -5.24 9.44 -11.96
CA GLU A 91 -5.31 10.91 -11.94
C GLU A 91 -4.26 11.52 -11.02
N PHE A 92 -4.00 10.91 -9.86
CA PHE A 92 -2.89 11.32 -8.98
C PHE A 92 -1.54 11.19 -9.69
N LYS A 93 -1.33 10.11 -10.45
CA LYS A 93 -0.14 9.97 -11.30
C LYS A 93 -0.04 11.08 -12.34
N ALA A 94 -1.16 11.39 -13.01
CA ALA A 94 -1.20 12.45 -14.00
C ALA A 94 -0.92 13.83 -13.38
N LEU A 95 -1.42 14.09 -12.16
CA LEU A 95 -1.12 15.29 -11.40
C LEU A 95 0.39 15.43 -11.15
N VAL A 96 1.05 14.42 -10.57
CA VAL A 96 2.49 14.48 -10.27
C VAL A 96 3.32 14.71 -11.55
N VAL A 97 2.93 14.08 -12.66
CA VAL A 97 3.55 14.32 -13.97
C VAL A 97 3.31 15.75 -14.45
N ALA A 98 2.08 16.25 -14.35
CA ALA A 98 1.72 17.62 -14.76
C ALA A 98 2.38 18.70 -13.90
N LEU A 99 2.78 18.38 -12.66
CA LEU A 99 3.57 19.24 -11.79
C LEU A 99 5.07 19.21 -12.11
N GLY A 100 5.51 18.31 -13.00
CA GLY A 100 6.90 18.18 -13.46
C GLY A 100 7.71 17.08 -12.76
N ASN A 101 7.05 16.12 -12.10
CA ASN A 101 7.70 15.10 -11.26
C ASN A 101 8.70 15.69 -10.24
N PRO A 102 8.23 16.62 -9.38
CA PRO A 102 9.07 17.23 -8.35
C PRO A 102 9.73 16.16 -7.47
N LYS A 103 11.04 16.29 -7.23
CA LYS A 103 11.84 15.31 -6.48
C LYS A 103 11.57 15.34 -4.97
N ASN A 104 11.00 16.44 -4.48
CA ASN A 104 10.70 16.63 -3.06
C ASN A 104 9.36 16.03 -2.66
N LEU A 105 8.59 15.48 -3.61
CA LEU A 105 7.34 14.81 -3.27
C LEU A 105 7.59 13.38 -2.77
N PRO A 106 6.80 12.91 -1.80
CA PRO A 106 6.75 11.51 -1.43
C PRO A 106 6.49 10.61 -2.64
N ALA A 107 7.01 9.39 -2.60
CA ALA A 107 6.80 8.43 -3.67
C ALA A 107 5.30 8.09 -3.82
N LEU A 108 4.85 7.95 -5.07
CA LEU A 108 3.51 7.42 -5.33
C LEU A 108 3.45 5.92 -4.99
N PRO A 109 2.29 5.42 -4.54
CA PRO A 109 2.14 4.01 -4.20
C PRO A 109 2.36 3.11 -5.41
N SER A 110 2.76 1.87 -5.15
CA SER A 110 3.29 0.99 -6.19
C SER A 110 2.26 0.67 -7.30
N SER A 111 2.73 0.78 -8.54
CA SER A 111 2.00 0.44 -9.78
C SER A 111 2.61 -0.77 -10.51
N GLY A 112 3.59 -1.43 -9.89
CA GLY A 112 4.48 -2.40 -10.52
C GLY A 112 3.88 -3.78 -10.72
N LEU A 113 4.73 -4.74 -11.12
CA LEU A 113 4.31 -6.12 -11.39
C LEU A 113 3.64 -6.76 -10.17
N GLY A 114 4.18 -6.54 -8.96
CA GLY A 114 3.62 -7.04 -7.70
C GLY A 114 2.19 -6.53 -7.43
N ALA A 115 1.91 -5.26 -7.80
CA ALA A 115 0.57 -4.69 -7.71
C ALA A 115 -0.42 -5.36 -8.66
N LYS A 116 0.04 -5.78 -9.86
CA LYS A 116 -0.79 -6.52 -10.82
C LYS A 116 -1.08 -7.95 -10.36
N LEU A 117 -0.08 -8.62 -9.75
CA LEU A 117 -0.21 -9.99 -9.22
C LEU A 117 -1.20 -10.08 -8.06
N ARG A 118 -1.22 -9.09 -7.15
CA ARG A 118 -2.18 -9.04 -6.04
C ARG A 118 -3.60 -8.68 -6.46
N GLY A 119 -3.78 -8.12 -7.65
CA GLY A 119 -5.07 -7.74 -8.21
C GLY A 119 -5.49 -6.31 -7.83
N LYS A 120 -6.24 -5.66 -8.73
CA LYS A 120 -6.63 -4.24 -8.63
C LYS A 120 -7.52 -3.91 -7.43
N HIS A 121 -8.21 -4.91 -6.87
CA HIS A 121 -9.17 -4.77 -5.77
C HIS A 121 -8.69 -5.42 -4.47
N ASN A 122 -7.40 -5.71 -4.37
CA ASN A 122 -6.84 -6.20 -3.12
C ASN A 122 -7.00 -5.12 -2.03
N PRO A 123 -7.62 -5.45 -0.87
CA PRO A 123 -7.93 -4.45 0.15
C PRO A 123 -6.66 -3.85 0.75
N ASP A 124 -5.64 -4.64 1.03
CA ASP A 124 -4.36 -4.17 1.59
C ASP A 124 -3.72 -3.13 0.67
N MET A 125 -3.74 -3.40 -0.64
CA MET A 125 -3.23 -2.48 -1.66
C MET A 125 -4.04 -1.19 -1.78
N ILE A 126 -5.35 -1.26 -1.61
CA ILE A 126 -6.20 -0.07 -1.64
C ILE A 126 -5.92 0.78 -0.41
N GLN A 127 -5.83 0.18 0.77
CA GLN A 127 -5.50 0.88 2.02
C GLN A 127 -4.10 1.50 2.00
N GLU A 128 -3.09 0.78 1.50
CA GLU A 128 -1.74 1.33 1.30
C GLU A 128 -1.78 2.58 0.41
N ARG A 129 -2.60 2.52 -0.66
CA ARG A 129 -2.78 3.66 -1.57
C ARG A 129 -3.49 4.82 -0.89
N GLU A 130 -4.55 4.59 -0.11
CA GLU A 130 -5.25 5.65 0.61
C GLU A 130 -4.28 6.45 1.49
N GLY A 131 -3.47 5.76 2.29
CA GLY A 131 -2.48 6.42 3.15
C GLY A 131 -1.44 7.20 2.33
N GLN A 132 -0.82 6.55 1.34
CA GLN A 132 0.25 7.19 0.57
C GLN A 132 -0.26 8.34 -0.30
N LEU A 133 -1.47 8.23 -0.87
CA LEU A 133 -2.06 9.29 -1.67
C LEU A 133 -2.43 10.49 -0.81
N ALA A 134 -2.91 10.29 0.43
CA ALA A 134 -3.12 11.38 1.37
C ALA A 134 -1.81 12.11 1.67
N VAL A 135 -0.73 11.37 1.93
CA VAL A 135 0.61 11.95 2.19
C VAL A 135 1.10 12.76 0.98
N VAL A 136 1.03 12.21 -0.23
CA VAL A 136 1.44 12.91 -1.47
C VAL A 136 0.60 14.16 -1.70
N LEU A 137 -0.72 14.07 -1.50
CA LEU A 137 -1.62 15.18 -1.73
C LEU A 137 -1.34 16.35 -0.76
N ASN A 138 -1.13 16.05 0.52
CA ASN A 138 -0.77 17.06 1.51
C ASN A 138 0.62 17.66 1.28
N ALA A 139 1.58 16.87 0.80
CA ALA A 139 2.89 17.39 0.41
C ALA A 139 2.78 18.40 -0.75
N ILE A 140 1.96 18.11 -1.76
CA ILE A 140 1.68 19.05 -2.87
C ILE A 140 0.97 20.31 -2.34
N ALA A 141 -0.03 20.13 -1.48
CA ALA A 141 -0.82 21.23 -0.94
C ALA A 141 -0.04 22.15 0.01
N SER A 142 0.96 21.60 0.70
CA SER A 142 1.81 22.35 1.64
C SER A 142 2.93 23.11 0.92
N ASP A 143 3.29 22.70 -0.29
CA ASP A 143 4.28 23.39 -1.13
C ASP A 143 3.59 24.54 -1.89
N ALA A 144 3.98 25.78 -1.59
CA ALA A 144 3.37 26.98 -2.19
C ALA A 144 3.50 27.02 -3.72
N GLU A 145 4.63 26.56 -4.28
CA GLU A 145 4.84 26.56 -5.73
C GLU A 145 3.99 25.50 -6.42
N LEU A 146 3.80 24.34 -5.78
CA LEU A 146 2.98 23.27 -6.35
C LEU A 146 1.48 23.54 -6.16
N ALA A 147 1.08 24.07 -5.00
CA ALA A 147 -0.31 24.39 -4.69
C ALA A 147 -0.88 25.50 -5.59
N GLU A 148 -0.04 26.45 -6.02
CA GLU A 148 -0.48 27.53 -6.91
C GLU A 148 -0.63 27.13 -8.38
N LYS A 149 -0.02 26.01 -8.81
CA LYS A 149 -0.12 25.52 -10.18
C LYS A 149 -1.56 25.19 -10.56
N GLU A 150 -1.93 25.57 -11.78
CA GLU A 150 -3.28 25.27 -12.31
C GLU A 150 -3.59 23.77 -12.31
N SER A 151 -2.59 22.92 -12.56
CA SER A 151 -2.75 21.46 -12.55
C SER A 151 -3.27 20.95 -11.20
N PHE A 152 -2.81 21.53 -10.09
CA PHE A 152 -3.27 21.16 -8.75
C PHE A 152 -4.65 21.75 -8.45
N LYS A 153 -4.86 23.04 -8.76
CA LYS A 153 -6.16 23.71 -8.56
C LYS A 153 -7.30 22.98 -9.29
N LYS A 154 -7.10 22.59 -10.55
CA LYS A 154 -8.06 21.79 -11.34
C LYS A 154 -8.25 20.37 -10.81
N PHE A 155 -7.26 19.84 -10.09
CA PHE A 155 -7.34 18.50 -9.53
C PHE A 155 -8.23 18.47 -8.28
N VAL A 156 -8.18 19.51 -7.44
CA VAL A 156 -8.95 19.58 -6.19
C VAL A 156 -10.33 20.25 -6.33
N GLU A 157 -10.69 20.63 -7.57
CA GLU A 157 -12.01 21.15 -7.94
C GLU A 157 -13.06 20.04 -8.10
#